data_AF-A0A968H9U4-F1
#
_entry.id   AF-A0A968H9U4-F1
#
_cell.length_a   1.000
_cell.length_b   1.000
_cell.length_c   1.000
_cell.angle_alpha   90.00
_cell.angle_beta   90.00
_cell.angle_gamma   90.00
#
_symmetry.space_group_name_H-M   'P 1'
#
loop_
_entity.id
_entity.type
_entity.pdbx_description
1 polymer ?
#
loop_
_entity_poly.entity_id
_entity_poly.type
_entity_poly.pdbx_seq_one_letter_code
_entity_poly.pdbx_strand_id
1 'polypeptide(L)'
;MLNPLTGLRRIITWFGQDISAKGRAIIVSGLLIFSLTMVFIAYKINDYFENDPKACFACHVHDDANKQWARSEHANINCHECHHSTK
;
A
#
# COMPACT_ATOMS: atom_id res chain seq x y z
N MET A 1 -12.08 -14.56 -29.46
CA MET A 1 -11.19 -14.96 -28.34
C MET A 1 -10.07 -13.95 -28.27
N LEU A 2 -9.90 -13.26 -27.13
CA LEU A 2 -8.80 -12.31 -26.94
C LEU A 2 -7.50 -13.11 -26.75
N ASN A 3 -6.52 -12.92 -27.64
CA ASN A 3 -5.21 -13.53 -27.50
C ASN A 3 -4.28 -12.55 -26.74
N PRO A 4 -3.83 -12.86 -25.52
CA PRO A 4 -3.03 -11.95 -24.72
C PRO A 4 -1.64 -11.69 -25.31
N LEU A 5 -1.09 -12.64 -26.07
CA LEU A 5 0.25 -12.52 -26.67
C LEU A 5 0.28 -11.50 -27.81
N THR A 6 -0.79 -11.43 -28.61
CA THR A 6 -0.89 -10.44 -29.68
C THR A 6 -1.12 -9.04 -29.12
N GLY A 7 -1.87 -8.91 -28.03
CA GLY A 7 -2.03 -7.65 -27.29
C GLY A 7 -0.70 -7.13 -26.75
N LEU A 8 0.06 -7.97 -26.05
CA LEU A 8 1.37 -7.62 -25.50
C LEU A 8 2.34 -7.17 -26.59
N ARG A 9 2.44 -7.95 -27.69
CA ARG A 9 3.30 -7.61 -28.83
C ARG A 9 2.97 -6.23 -29.39
N ARG A 10 1.67 -5.92 -29.53
CA ARG A 10 1.19 -4.63 -30.06
C ARG A 10 1.60 -3.45 -29.17
N ILE A 11 1.54 -3.62 -27.85
CA ILE A 11 1.97 -2.58 -26.89
C ILE A 11 3.48 -2.33 -27.00
N ILE A 12 4.28 -3.41 -27.07
CA ILE A 12 5.74 -3.31 -27.17
C ILE A 12 6.16 -2.59 -28.47
N THR A 13 5.57 -2.97 -29.61
CA THR A 13 5.90 -2.34 -30.89
C THR A 13 5.48 -0.87 -30.91
N TRP A 14 4.29 -0.55 -30.41
CA TRP A 14 3.83 0.83 -30.29
C TRP A 14 4.79 1.68 -29.45
N PHE A 15 5.17 1.20 -28.26
CA PHE A 15 6.09 1.92 -27.40
C PHE A 15 7.50 2.07 -28.00
N GLY A 16 7.97 1.06 -28.74
CA GLY A 16 9.30 1.06 -29.34
C GLY A 16 9.43 1.90 -30.62
N GLN A 17 8.42 1.87 -31.48
CA GLN A 17 8.50 2.39 -32.85
C GLN A 17 7.64 3.64 -33.07
N ASP A 18 6.48 3.76 -32.40
CA ASP A 18 5.50 4.81 -32.71
C ASP A 18 5.60 6.04 -31.78
N ILE A 19 6.37 5.95 -30.69
CA ILE A 19 6.52 7.03 -29.70
C ILE A 19 7.89 7.72 -29.81
N SER A 20 7.87 9.05 -29.85
CA SER A 20 9.08 9.89 -29.80
C SER A 20 9.89 9.66 -28.51
N ALA A 21 11.20 9.94 -28.54
CA ALA A 21 12.06 9.81 -27.37
C ALA A 21 11.56 10.62 -26.15
N LYS A 22 11.04 11.84 -26.39
CA LYS A 22 10.45 12.68 -25.34
C LYS A 22 9.16 12.07 -24.77
N GLY A 23 8.29 11.55 -25.64
CA GLY A 23 7.06 10.87 -25.22
C GLY A 23 7.35 9.64 -24.36
N ARG A 24 8.34 8.83 -24.74
CA ARG A 24 8.79 7.69 -23.94
C ARG A 24 9.30 8.11 -22.58
N ALA A 25 10.14 9.16 -22.52
CA ALA A 25 10.66 9.67 -21.26
C ALA A 25 9.53 10.13 -20.32
N ILE A 26 8.51 10.84 -20.84
CA ILE A 26 7.34 11.27 -20.07
C ILE A 26 6.57 10.06 -19.54
N ILE A 27 6.29 9.06 -20.38
CA ILE A 27 5.54 7.86 -19.98
C ILE A 27 6.31 7.10 -18.89
N VAL A 28 7.61 6.84 -19.09
CA VAL A 28 8.44 6.12 -18.12
C VAL A 28 8.53 6.89 -16.79
N SER A 29 8.73 8.20 -16.85
CA SER A 29 8.79 9.04 -15.64
C SER A 29 7.45 9.05 -14.91
N GLY A 30 6.34 9.17 -15.64
CA GLY A 30 4.99 9.11 -15.07
C GLY A 30 4.70 7.77 -14.40
N LEU A 31 5.05 6.65 -15.06
CA LEU A 31 4.91 5.31 -14.48
C LEU A 31 5.77 5.13 -13.23
N LEU A 32 7.03 5.60 -13.26
CA LEU A 32 7.91 5.56 -12.08
C LEU A 32 7.31 6.34 -10.90
N ILE A 33 6.87 7.58 -11.11
CA ILE A 33 6.26 8.40 -10.06
C ILE A 33 5.00 7.73 -9.52
N PHE A 34 4.15 7.22 -10.40
CA PHE A 34 2.93 6.50 -10.01
C PHE A 34 3.26 5.28 -9.16
N SER A 35 4.18 4.43 -9.60
CA SER A 35 4.60 3.24 -8.86
C SER A 35 5.19 3.57 -7.50
N LEU A 36 6.08 4.56 -7.42
CA LEU A 36 6.67 5.00 -6.14
C LEU A 36 5.59 5.53 -5.18
N THR A 37 4.63 6.30 -5.70
CA THR A 37 3.51 6.81 -4.90
C THR A 37 2.64 5.67 -4.37
N MET A 38 2.30 4.68 -5.21
CA MET A 38 1.51 3.52 -4.79
C MET A 38 2.24 2.70 -3.72
N VAL A 39 3.54 2.48 -3.87
CA VAL A 39 4.37 1.78 -2.86
C VAL A 39 4.37 2.55 -1.55
N PHE A 40 4.54 3.87 -1.59
CA PHE A 40 4.50 4.70 -0.39
C PHE A 40 3.14 4.66 0.32
N ILE A 41 2.04 4.75 -0.43
CA ILE A 41 0.69 4.64 0.12
C ILE A 41 0.49 3.26 0.76
N ALA A 42 0.86 2.18 0.06
CA ALA A 42 0.75 0.83 0.60
C ALA A 42 1.56 0.65 1.89
N TYR A 43 2.78 1.18 1.92
CA TYR A 43 3.62 1.21 3.13
C TYR A 43 2.91 1.94 4.29
N LYS A 44 2.36 3.14 4.04
CA LYS A 44 1.65 3.91 5.08
C LYS A 44 0.38 3.24 5.59
N ILE A 45 -0.35 2.56 4.71
CA ILE A 45 -1.53 1.76 5.10
C ILE A 45 -1.09 0.61 6.00
N ASN A 46 -0.08 -0.15 5.59
CA ASN A 46 0.44 -1.26 6.39
C ASN A 46 0.96 -0.77 7.75
N ASP A 47 1.73 0.31 7.75
CA ASP A 47 2.26 0.95 8.96
C ASP A 47 1.15 1.39 9.93
N TYR A 48 0.02 1.91 9.43
CA TYR A 48 -1.13 2.24 10.26
C TYR A 48 -1.73 0.98 10.92
N PHE A 49 -1.96 -0.08 10.16
CA PHE A 49 -2.56 -1.31 10.70
C PHE A 49 -1.63 -2.08 11.64
N GLU A 50 -0.33 -2.03 11.41
CA GLU A 50 0.65 -2.79 12.21
C GLU A 50 1.20 -1.99 13.40
N ASN A 51 1.34 -0.67 13.26
CA ASN A 51 2.11 0.17 14.18
C ASN A 51 1.33 1.36 14.78
N ASP A 52 0.02 1.51 14.52
CA ASP A 52 -0.83 2.52 15.18
C ASP A 52 -2.00 1.87 15.95
N PRO A 53 -2.11 2.02 17.29
CA PRO A 53 -3.24 1.52 18.08
C PRO A 53 -4.61 1.96 17.59
N LYS A 54 -4.70 3.12 16.91
CA LYS A 54 -5.95 3.65 16.37
C LYS A 54 -6.56 2.75 15.30
N ALA A 55 -5.77 1.90 14.64
CA ALA A 55 -6.31 0.91 13.71
C ALA A 55 -7.30 -0.03 14.42
N CYS A 56 -7.00 -0.46 15.64
CA CYS A 56 -7.89 -1.28 16.46
C CYS A 56 -9.14 -0.52 16.92
N PHE A 57 -9.11 0.81 16.94
CA PHE A 57 -10.23 1.64 17.41
C PHE A 57 -11.33 1.78 16.34
N ALA A 58 -11.06 1.36 15.11
CA ALA A 58 -12.02 1.44 14.02
C ALA A 58 -13.15 0.41 14.13
N CYS A 59 -12.97 -0.66 14.91
CA CYS A 59 -13.92 -1.77 15.03
C CYS A 59 -14.46 -1.88 16.46
N HIS A 60 -15.79 -1.90 16.62
CA HIS A 60 -16.44 -1.93 17.94
C HIS A 60 -16.05 -3.13 18.81
N VAL A 61 -15.59 -4.23 18.19
CA VAL A 61 -15.21 -5.45 18.90
C VAL A 61 -14.03 -5.23 19.83
N HIS A 62 -13.27 -4.15 19.60
CA HIS A 62 -12.13 -3.78 20.42
C HIS A 62 -12.44 -2.68 21.45
N ASP A 63 -13.65 -2.12 21.49
CA ASP A 63 -13.97 -0.94 22.32
C ASP A 63 -13.59 -1.10 23.79
N ASP A 64 -13.91 -2.25 24.40
CA ASP A 64 -13.64 -2.47 25.82
C ASP A 64 -12.16 -2.74 26.10
N ALA A 65 -11.44 -3.39 25.17
CA ALA A 65 -9.99 -3.53 25.25
C ALA A 65 -9.30 -2.17 25.12
N ASN A 66 -9.75 -1.34 24.17
CA ASN A 66 -9.21 0.00 23.92
C ASN A 66 -9.42 0.92 25.14
N LYS A 67 -10.61 0.89 25.76
CA LYS A 67 -10.90 1.66 26.99
C LYS A 67 -9.99 1.26 28.14
N GLN A 68 -9.70 -0.03 28.29
CA GLN A 68 -8.83 -0.54 29.35
C GLN A 68 -7.37 -0.19 29.08
N TRP A 69 -6.89 -0.41 27.84
CA TRP A 69 -5.56 -0.02 27.39
C TRP A 69 -5.27 1.45 27.70
N ALA A 70 -6.20 2.36 27.35
CA ALA A 70 -6.06 3.80 27.56
C ALA A 70 -5.98 4.23 29.04
N ARG A 71 -6.37 3.36 29.99
CA ARG A 71 -6.31 3.61 31.44
C ARG A 71 -5.21 2.80 32.14
N SER A 72 -4.48 1.99 31.39
CA SER A 72 -3.45 1.11 31.90
C SER A 72 -2.06 1.74 31.77
N GLU A 73 -1.07 1.13 32.42
CA GLU A 73 0.35 1.48 32.25
C GLU A 73 0.85 1.27 30.80
N HIS A 74 0.09 0.54 29.97
CA HIS A 74 0.43 0.26 28.57
C HIS A 74 -0.16 1.28 27.58
N ALA A 75 -0.80 2.36 28.04
CA ALA A 75 -1.46 3.35 27.18
C ALA A 75 -0.53 4.11 26.20
N ASN A 76 0.77 3.86 26.26
CA ASN A 76 1.80 4.47 25.42
C ASN A 76 2.53 3.47 24.51
N ILE A 77 2.17 2.19 24.53
CA ILE A 77 2.75 1.15 23.67
C ILE A 77 1.74 0.64 22.64
N ASN A 78 2.24 0.01 21.58
CA ASN A 78 1.37 -0.52 20.54
C ASN A 78 0.71 -1.84 20.95
N CYS A 79 -0.57 -2.05 20.58
CA CYS A 79 -1.31 -3.30 20.80
C CYS A 79 -0.56 -4.55 20.31
N HIS A 80 0.05 -4.49 19.12
CA HIS A 80 0.82 -5.57 18.52
C HIS A 80 2.16 -5.85 19.22
N GLU A 81 2.63 -5.01 20.15
CA GLU A 81 3.79 -5.42 20.97
C GLU A 81 3.50 -6.70 21.76
N CYS A 82 2.23 -6.90 22.14
CA CYS A 82 1.72 -8.10 22.79
C CYS A 82 0.83 -8.98 21.88
N HIS A 83 0.03 -8.39 20.99
CA HIS A 83 -1.00 -9.10 20.21
C HIS A 83 -0.63 -9.35 18.73
N HIS A 84 0.64 -9.23 18.35
CA HIS A 84 1.05 -9.56 16.98
C HIS A 84 0.69 -11.01 16.65
N SER A 85 0.10 -11.25 15.47
CA SER A 85 -0.41 -12.57 15.03
C SER A 85 0.63 -13.72 15.06
N THR A 86 1.92 -13.38 15.09
CA THR A 86 3.02 -14.36 15.12
C THR A 86 3.67 -14.53 16.50
N LYS A 87 3.09 -13.94 17.55
CA LYS A 87 3.53 -14.12 18.94
C LYS A 87 2.48 -14.85 19.75
#